data_AF-A0A5C7V9B4-F1
#
_entry.id   AF-A0A5C7V9B4-F1
#
_cell.length_a   1.000
_cell.length_b   1.000
_cell.length_c   1.000
_cell.angle_alpha   90.00
_cell.angle_beta   90.00
_cell.angle_gamma   90.00
#
_symmetry.space_group_name_H-M   'P 1'
#
loop_
_entity.id
_entity.type
_entity.pdbx_description
1 polymer ?
#
loop_
_entity_poly.entity_id
_entity_poly.type
_entity_poly.pdbx_seq_one_letter_code
_entity_poly.pdbx_strand_id
1 'polypeptide(L)'
;MSLSQLALAIGISPRLLTSFTHRPENHYRFFDISKKGGGKRQIASPRFFLKTVQYWIKSYILCHLKIHDSCHAYLVNKSIITNAEKHARKEFVANIDIEDFFGSIKTDHVFQLLKKNGIGEKLSKAVAHLVTLDGKLPQGAPTSPTISNAFLYEFDNSLSKISNEAGLEYSRYADDITISGSSRSAIESVIFGCRNHLWSNGLKLNENKTRIATSHSSQRVTGLVVNEKIQPPREFQRRIRAIFHIVNKNPESYIERISELRGYYNYLLSFDAIKNSRHLQRYRMVINKLKAAARNNSSSLI
;
A
#
# COMPACT_ATOMS: atom_id res chain seq x y z
N MET A 1 -23.92 4.08 -20.68
CA MET A 1 -23.71 5.41 -20.09
C MET A 1 -22.67 6.17 -20.92
N SER A 2 -23.00 7.34 -21.47
CA SER A 2 -22.07 8.26 -22.13
C SER A 2 -21.34 9.16 -21.11
N LEU A 3 -20.32 9.91 -21.54
CA LEU A 3 -19.61 10.88 -20.69
C LEU A 3 -20.58 11.91 -20.08
N SER A 4 -21.54 12.41 -20.88
CA SER A 4 -22.57 13.35 -20.41
C SER A 4 -23.48 12.72 -19.36
N GLN A 5 -23.87 11.45 -19.53
CA GLN A 5 -24.68 10.73 -18.54
C GLN A 5 -23.89 10.48 -17.25
N LEU A 6 -22.59 10.18 -17.34
CA LEU A 6 -21.72 10.06 -16.18
C LEU A 6 -21.59 11.39 -15.43
N ALA A 7 -21.41 12.51 -16.15
CA ALA A 7 -21.35 13.83 -15.55
C ALA A 7 -22.64 14.19 -14.80
N LEU A 8 -23.80 13.88 -15.39
CA LEU A 8 -25.12 14.05 -14.75
C LEU A 8 -25.25 13.19 -13.49
N ALA A 9 -24.80 11.93 -13.53
CA ALA A 9 -24.84 11.03 -12.37
C ALA A 9 -23.94 11.51 -11.20
N ILE A 10 -22.82 12.16 -11.51
CA ILE A 10 -21.92 12.76 -10.51
C ILE A 10 -22.47 14.09 -9.99
N GLY A 11 -23.32 14.78 -10.77
CA GLY A 11 -23.81 16.12 -10.47
C GLY A 11 -22.87 17.25 -10.88
N ILE A 12 -22.13 17.08 -11.99
CA ILE A 12 -21.22 18.10 -12.52
C ILE A 12 -21.47 18.37 -14.00
N SER A 13 -20.97 19.51 -14.50
CA SER A 13 -21.08 19.88 -15.91
C SER A 13 -20.34 18.87 -16.82
N PRO A 14 -20.96 18.40 -17.91
CA PRO A 14 -20.28 17.59 -18.93
C PRO A 14 -19.01 18.26 -19.50
N ARG A 15 -18.99 19.60 -19.57
CA ARG A 15 -17.81 20.37 -20.01
C ARG A 15 -16.63 20.19 -19.06
N LEU A 16 -16.88 20.17 -17.75
CA LEU A 16 -15.84 19.94 -16.75
C LEU A 16 -15.29 18.51 -16.83
N LEU A 17 -16.16 17.50 -16.98
CA LEU A 17 -15.72 16.12 -17.13
C LEU A 17 -14.90 15.92 -18.43
N THR A 18 -15.28 16.61 -19.50
CA THR A 18 -14.55 16.65 -20.77
C THR A 18 -13.18 17.30 -20.63
N SER A 19 -13.05 18.37 -19.83
CA SER A 19 -11.74 19.00 -19.61
C SER A 19 -10.75 18.06 -18.93
N PHE A 20 -11.22 17.22 -17.99
CA PHE A 20 -10.39 16.21 -17.33
C PHE A 20 -9.82 15.19 -18.30
N THR A 21 -10.55 14.82 -19.34
CA THR A 21 -10.08 13.85 -20.34
C THR A 21 -9.19 14.46 -21.42
N HIS A 22 -9.36 15.74 -21.75
CA HIS A 22 -8.58 16.40 -22.81
C HIS A 22 -7.24 16.99 -22.33
N ARG A 23 -7.18 17.50 -21.10
CA ARG A 23 -6.00 18.15 -20.51
C ARG A 23 -5.77 17.62 -19.08
N PRO A 24 -5.61 16.29 -18.88
CA PRO A 24 -5.50 15.71 -17.54
C PRO A 24 -4.39 16.35 -16.71
N GLU A 25 -3.26 16.72 -17.32
CA GLU A 25 -2.10 17.35 -16.70
C GLU A 25 -2.45 18.63 -15.91
N ASN A 26 -3.41 19.42 -16.38
CA ASN A 26 -3.87 20.63 -15.70
C ASN A 26 -4.64 20.35 -14.39
N HIS A 27 -5.07 19.10 -14.21
CA HIS A 27 -5.89 18.64 -13.10
C HIS A 27 -5.11 17.78 -12.10
N TYR A 28 -3.79 17.71 -12.25
CA TYR A 28 -2.88 17.10 -11.27
C TYR A 28 -1.94 18.14 -10.65
N ARG A 29 -1.38 17.78 -9.51
CA ARG A 29 -0.24 18.44 -8.85
C ARG A 29 0.87 17.41 -8.71
N PHE A 30 2.07 17.81 -9.14
CA PHE A 30 3.26 16.97 -9.05
C PHE A 30 4.12 17.40 -7.86
N PHE A 31 4.68 16.44 -7.14
CA PHE A 31 5.66 16.66 -6.09
C PHE A 31 6.49 15.40 -5.83
N ASP A 32 7.70 15.57 -5.31
CA ASP A 32 8.61 14.46 -5.05
C ASP A 32 8.55 14.00 -3.59
N ILE A 33 8.68 12.69 -3.39
CA ILE A 33 8.93 12.08 -2.08
C ILE A 33 10.23 11.27 -2.15
N SER A 34 11.05 11.32 -1.11
CA SER A 34 12.25 10.50 -0.99
C SER A 34 11.90 9.00 -0.91
N LYS A 35 12.56 8.19 -1.74
CA LYS A 35 12.48 6.73 -1.62
C LYS A 35 13.33 6.25 -0.44
N LYS A 36 12.92 5.16 0.22
CA LYS A 36 13.70 4.54 1.31
C LYS A 36 15.10 4.08 0.89
N GLY A 37 15.25 3.66 -0.37
CA GLY A 37 16.54 3.21 -0.95
C GLY A 37 17.32 4.29 -1.67
N GLY A 38 16.97 5.57 -1.48
CA GLY A 38 17.58 6.69 -2.21
C GLY A 38 16.84 7.04 -3.51
N GLY A 39 17.06 8.27 -3.98
CA GLY A 39 16.35 8.85 -5.12
C GLY A 39 14.96 9.40 -4.78
N LYS A 40 14.26 9.89 -5.81
CA LYS A 40 12.96 10.54 -5.69
C LYS A 40 11.85 9.71 -6.36
N ARG A 41 10.65 9.79 -5.81
CA ARG A 41 9.40 9.28 -6.39
C ARG A 41 8.52 10.50 -6.67
N GLN A 42 8.28 10.77 -7.95
CA GLN A 42 7.32 11.78 -8.36
C GLN A 42 5.91 11.24 -8.10
N ILE A 43 5.12 12.01 -7.35
CA ILE A 43 3.70 11.75 -7.05
C ILE A 43 2.86 12.69 -7.91
N ALA A 44 1.87 12.14 -8.58
CA ALA A 44 0.85 12.87 -9.31
C ALA A 44 -0.47 12.78 -8.53
N SER A 45 -0.77 13.81 -7.75
CA SER A 45 -1.99 13.89 -6.95
C SER A 45 -3.06 14.69 -7.71
N PRO A 46 -4.28 14.14 -7.92
CA PRO A 46 -5.35 14.87 -8.57
C PRO A 46 -5.76 16.08 -7.72
N ARG A 47 -6.05 17.20 -8.39
CA ARG A 47 -6.63 18.40 -7.79
C ARG A 47 -8.07 18.12 -7.35
N PHE A 48 -8.57 18.98 -6.46
CA PHE A 48 -9.83 18.77 -5.72
C PHE A 48 -11.00 18.25 -6.59
N PHE A 49 -11.35 18.92 -7.68
CA PHE A 49 -12.50 18.52 -8.51
C PHE A 49 -12.33 17.16 -9.19
N LEU A 50 -11.17 16.89 -9.80
CA LEU A 50 -10.90 15.57 -10.39
C LEU A 50 -10.85 14.49 -9.31
N LYS A 51 -10.29 14.82 -8.14
CA LYS A 51 -10.24 13.91 -7.00
C LYS A 51 -11.64 13.52 -6.51
N THR A 52 -12.58 14.46 -6.47
CA THR A 52 -13.99 14.21 -6.15
C THR A 52 -14.61 13.24 -7.16
N VAL A 53 -14.41 13.47 -8.46
CA VAL A 53 -14.86 12.54 -9.52
C VAL A 53 -14.26 11.15 -9.33
N GLN A 54 -12.97 11.06 -9.06
CA GLN A 54 -12.29 9.78 -8.86
C GLN A 54 -12.76 9.05 -7.59
N TYR A 55 -13.09 9.76 -6.51
CA TYR A 55 -13.74 9.15 -5.35
C TYR A 55 -15.14 8.63 -5.68
N TRP A 56 -15.93 9.37 -6.46
CA TRP A 56 -17.23 8.90 -6.92
C TRP A 56 -17.09 7.63 -7.76
N ILE A 57 -16.17 7.62 -8.74
CA ILE A 57 -15.85 6.45 -9.55
C ILE A 57 -15.44 5.26 -8.67
N LYS A 58 -14.59 5.50 -7.66
CA LYS A 58 -14.17 4.46 -6.73
C LYS A 58 -15.36 3.84 -5.98
N SER A 59 -16.27 4.67 -5.49
CA SER A 59 -17.40 4.24 -4.65
C SER A 59 -18.54 3.58 -5.42
N TYR A 60 -18.78 3.98 -6.67
CA TYR A 60 -19.96 3.55 -7.45
C TYR A 60 -19.64 2.69 -8.67
N ILE A 61 -18.40 2.67 -9.15
CA ILE A 61 -18.00 1.87 -10.31
C ILE A 61 -16.98 0.81 -9.89
N LEU A 62 -15.88 1.21 -9.26
CA LEU A 62 -14.78 0.29 -8.94
C LEU A 62 -15.08 -0.65 -7.77
N CYS A 63 -16.10 -0.35 -6.97
CA CYS A 63 -16.50 -1.17 -5.83
C CYS A 63 -17.00 -2.57 -6.22
N HIS A 64 -17.34 -2.79 -7.48
CA HIS A 64 -17.77 -4.09 -8.01
C HIS A 64 -16.61 -4.92 -8.56
N LEU A 65 -15.40 -4.37 -8.63
CA LEU A 65 -14.25 -5.11 -9.12
C LEU A 65 -13.81 -6.15 -8.12
N LYS A 66 -13.55 -7.37 -8.61
CA LYS A 66 -13.06 -8.48 -7.79
C LYS A 66 -11.62 -8.20 -7.35
N ILE A 67 -11.33 -8.50 -6.10
CA ILE A 67 -9.99 -8.47 -5.51
C ILE A 67 -9.78 -9.81 -4.82
N HIS A 68 -8.60 -10.39 -4.99
CA HIS A 68 -8.29 -11.71 -4.48
C HIS A 68 -7.98 -11.66 -2.97
N ASP A 69 -8.31 -12.72 -2.23
CA ASP A 69 -8.13 -12.78 -0.77
C ASP A 69 -6.67 -12.82 -0.31
N SER A 70 -5.76 -13.16 -1.23
CA SER A 70 -4.31 -13.05 -1.01
C SER A 70 -3.78 -11.62 -1.10
N CYS A 71 -4.60 -10.64 -1.53
CA CYS A 71 -4.24 -9.24 -1.56
C CYS A 71 -4.50 -8.59 -0.18
N HIS A 72 -3.52 -7.88 0.36
CA HIS A 72 -3.61 -7.20 1.66
C HIS A 72 -3.42 -5.68 1.59
N ALA A 73 -3.05 -5.12 0.43
CA ALA A 73 -2.86 -3.68 0.29
C ALA A 73 -4.15 -2.95 0.00
N TYR A 74 -4.32 -1.77 0.64
CA TYR A 74 -5.42 -0.84 0.37
C TYR A 74 -6.84 -1.36 0.66
N LEU A 75 -6.95 -2.48 1.38
CA LEU A 75 -8.23 -3.07 1.75
C LEU A 75 -8.57 -2.76 3.20
N VAL A 76 -9.87 -2.59 3.46
CA VAL A 76 -10.40 -2.49 4.82
C VAL A 76 -10.11 -3.80 5.56
N ASN A 77 -9.75 -3.71 6.84
CA ASN A 77 -9.39 -4.85 7.69
C ASN A 77 -8.17 -5.66 7.25
N LYS A 78 -7.40 -5.20 6.26
CA LYS A 78 -6.09 -5.75 5.90
C LYS A 78 -5.00 -4.75 6.25
N SER A 79 -3.84 -5.28 6.59
CA SER A 79 -2.68 -4.49 7.01
C SER A 79 -1.39 -5.23 6.71
N ILE A 80 -0.26 -4.54 6.89
CA ILE A 80 1.07 -5.17 6.85
C ILE A 80 1.20 -6.33 7.85
N ILE A 81 0.45 -6.29 8.96
CA ILE A 81 0.43 -7.36 9.97
C ILE A 81 -0.28 -8.58 9.41
N THR A 82 -1.52 -8.42 8.91
CA THR A 82 -2.27 -9.54 8.32
C THR A 82 -1.56 -10.19 7.13
N ASN A 83 -0.75 -9.42 6.40
CA ASN A 83 0.08 -9.95 5.32
C ASN A 83 1.23 -10.79 5.89
N ALA A 84 1.94 -10.26 6.89
CA ALA A 84 3.04 -10.93 7.57
C ALA A 84 2.62 -12.21 8.31
N GLU A 85 1.38 -12.28 8.83
CA GLU A 85 0.85 -13.43 9.56
C GLU A 85 0.92 -14.74 8.77
N LYS A 86 0.61 -14.70 7.48
CA LYS A 86 0.68 -15.87 6.59
C LYS A 86 2.09 -16.46 6.46
N HIS A 87 3.11 -15.66 6.70
CA HIS A 87 4.51 -15.99 6.42
C HIS A 87 5.35 -16.11 7.69
N ALA A 88 4.73 -16.02 8.88
CA ALA A 88 5.44 -16.15 10.14
C ALA A 88 5.99 -17.58 10.34
N ARG A 89 7.21 -17.68 10.88
CA ARG A 89 7.86 -18.95 11.26
C ARG A 89 8.08 -19.94 10.11
N LYS A 90 8.21 -19.46 8.88
CA LYS A 90 8.50 -20.30 7.72
C LYS A 90 10.01 -20.46 7.56
N GLU A 91 10.47 -21.60 7.03
CA GLU A 91 11.91 -21.85 6.85
C GLU A 91 12.52 -20.93 5.79
N PHE A 92 11.76 -20.65 4.73
CA PHE A 92 12.15 -19.74 3.66
C PHE A 92 11.03 -18.72 3.39
N VAL A 93 11.41 -17.47 3.18
CA VAL A 93 10.52 -16.37 2.79
C VAL A 93 11.15 -15.63 1.62
N ALA A 94 10.45 -15.63 0.48
CA ALA A 94 10.78 -14.86 -0.70
C ALA A 94 10.00 -13.55 -0.72
N ASN A 95 10.68 -12.46 -1.07
CA ASN A 95 10.04 -11.19 -1.42
C ASN A 95 10.38 -10.85 -2.86
N ILE A 96 9.36 -10.46 -3.62
CA ILE A 96 9.43 -10.16 -5.04
C ILE A 96 8.75 -8.79 -5.23
N ASP A 97 9.37 -7.90 -6.01
CA ASP A 97 8.87 -6.54 -6.25
C ASP A 97 8.55 -6.39 -7.75
N ILE A 98 7.47 -5.68 -8.09
CA ILE A 98 7.11 -5.38 -9.48
C ILE A 98 7.70 -4.03 -9.90
N GLU A 99 8.40 -4.00 -11.03
CA GLU A 99 8.98 -2.77 -11.57
C GLU A 99 7.91 -1.79 -12.06
N ASP A 100 8.06 -0.52 -11.66
CA ASP A 100 7.17 0.60 -12.01
C ASP A 100 5.67 0.21 -11.99
N PHE A 101 5.23 -0.44 -10.91
CA PHE A 101 3.94 -1.13 -10.87
C PHE A 101 2.76 -0.31 -11.40
N PHE A 102 2.53 0.90 -10.85
CA PHE A 102 1.46 1.77 -11.33
C PHE A 102 1.72 2.26 -12.76
N GLY A 103 2.96 2.62 -13.09
CA GLY A 103 3.29 3.14 -14.41
C GLY A 103 3.20 2.10 -15.53
N SER A 104 3.28 0.82 -15.19
CA SER A 104 3.12 -0.33 -16.10
C SER A 104 1.66 -0.66 -16.40
N ILE A 105 0.70 -0.24 -15.57
CA ILE A 105 -0.73 -0.43 -15.82
C ILE A 105 -1.25 0.70 -16.71
N LYS A 106 -1.52 0.36 -17.98
CA LYS A 106 -1.90 1.31 -19.03
C LYS A 106 -3.41 1.56 -19.09
N THR A 107 -3.80 2.63 -19.77
CA THR A 107 -5.20 3.01 -20.01
C THR A 107 -6.00 1.87 -20.65
N ASP A 108 -5.42 1.17 -21.61
CA ASP A 108 -6.07 0.02 -22.24
C ASP A 108 -6.29 -1.13 -21.24
N HIS A 109 -5.32 -1.42 -20.36
CA HIS A 109 -5.53 -2.42 -19.29
C HIS A 109 -6.72 -2.07 -18.39
N VAL A 110 -6.86 -0.79 -18.03
CA VAL A 110 -8.00 -0.32 -17.23
C VAL A 110 -9.31 -0.47 -18.00
N PHE A 111 -9.32 -0.07 -19.27
CA PHE A 111 -10.49 -0.21 -20.14
C PHE A 111 -10.94 -1.67 -20.26
N GLN A 112 -10.01 -2.59 -20.55
CA GLN A 112 -10.30 -4.03 -20.67
C GLN A 112 -10.75 -4.63 -19.33
N LEU A 113 -10.12 -4.24 -18.21
CA LEU A 113 -10.52 -4.65 -16.87
C LEU A 113 -11.98 -4.29 -16.58
N LEU A 114 -12.37 -3.04 -16.85
CA LEU A 114 -13.75 -2.58 -16.63
C LEU A 114 -14.73 -3.33 -17.55
N LYS A 115 -14.38 -3.49 -18.83
CA LYS A 115 -15.22 -4.22 -19.82
C LYS A 115 -15.42 -5.69 -19.41
N LYS A 116 -14.36 -6.38 -18.98
CA LYS A 116 -14.42 -7.78 -18.50
C LYS A 116 -15.31 -7.92 -17.25
N ASN A 117 -15.43 -6.88 -16.43
CA ASN A 117 -16.30 -6.84 -15.26
C ASN A 117 -17.71 -6.31 -15.58
N GLY A 118 -18.14 -6.35 -16.85
CA GLY A 118 -19.52 -6.04 -17.24
C GLY A 118 -19.84 -4.54 -17.37
N ILE A 119 -18.85 -3.65 -17.24
CA ILE A 119 -19.05 -2.22 -17.40
C ILE A 119 -19.12 -1.90 -18.91
N GLY A 120 -20.22 -1.26 -19.32
CA GLY A 120 -20.48 -0.96 -20.72
C GLY A 120 -19.36 -0.15 -21.38
N GLU A 121 -19.08 -0.45 -22.65
CA GLU A 121 -17.88 0.00 -23.37
C GLU A 121 -17.64 1.52 -23.31
N LYS A 122 -18.67 2.32 -23.58
CA LYS A 122 -18.58 3.79 -23.53
C LYS A 122 -18.19 4.31 -22.14
N LEU A 123 -18.72 3.68 -21.09
CA LEU A 123 -18.41 4.04 -19.71
C LEU A 123 -17.01 3.60 -19.33
N SER A 124 -16.62 2.37 -19.69
CA SER A 124 -15.27 1.84 -19.47
C SER A 124 -14.21 2.74 -20.09
N LYS A 125 -14.43 3.22 -21.33
CA LYS A 125 -13.49 4.14 -22.00
C LYS A 125 -13.41 5.48 -21.27
N ALA A 126 -14.56 6.08 -20.91
CA ALA A 126 -14.59 7.35 -20.18
C ALA A 126 -13.88 7.24 -18.83
N VAL A 127 -14.19 6.20 -18.04
CA VAL A 127 -13.58 5.96 -16.74
C VAL A 127 -12.08 5.72 -16.87
N ALA A 128 -11.63 4.92 -17.84
CA ALA A 128 -10.21 4.66 -18.07
C ALA A 128 -9.42 5.97 -18.29
N HIS A 129 -9.95 6.90 -19.09
CA HIS A 129 -9.32 8.22 -19.29
C HIS A 129 -9.39 9.13 -18.06
N LEU A 130 -10.44 9.02 -17.23
CA LEU A 130 -10.58 9.83 -16.01
C LEU A 130 -9.69 9.37 -14.85
N VAL A 131 -9.22 8.12 -14.87
CA VAL A 131 -8.41 7.52 -13.79
C VAL A 131 -6.94 7.31 -14.17
N THR A 132 -6.57 7.65 -15.40
CA THR A 132 -5.19 7.58 -15.89
C THR A 132 -4.65 8.98 -16.20
N LEU A 133 -3.32 9.09 -16.20
CA LEU A 133 -2.57 10.27 -16.56
C LEU A 133 -1.41 9.82 -17.44
N ASP A 134 -1.17 10.49 -18.57
CA ASP A 134 -0.13 10.12 -19.54
C ASP A 134 -0.18 8.64 -19.94
N GLY A 135 -1.40 8.13 -20.13
CA GLY A 135 -1.64 6.76 -20.58
C GLY A 135 -1.48 5.67 -19.51
N LYS A 136 -1.20 6.01 -18.24
CA LYS A 136 -0.92 5.05 -17.16
C LYS A 136 -1.59 5.41 -15.83
N LEU A 137 -1.61 4.50 -14.85
CA LEU A 137 -2.11 4.83 -13.51
C LEU A 137 -1.17 5.81 -12.79
N PRO A 138 -1.68 6.96 -12.31
CA PRO A 138 -0.87 7.90 -11.54
C PRO A 138 -0.68 7.41 -10.10
N GLN A 139 0.53 7.61 -9.58
CA GLN A 139 0.82 7.44 -8.16
C GLN A 139 0.28 8.67 -7.40
N GLY A 140 -0.83 8.50 -6.68
CA GLY A 140 -1.46 9.58 -5.89
C GLY A 140 -2.97 9.74 -6.14
N ALA A 141 -3.52 9.14 -7.19
CA ALA A 141 -4.97 9.11 -7.39
C ALA A 141 -5.66 8.11 -6.47
N PRO A 142 -6.88 8.41 -5.97
CA PRO A 142 -7.62 7.54 -5.07
C PRO A 142 -8.15 6.26 -5.73
N THR A 143 -8.20 6.21 -7.06
CA THR A 143 -8.67 5.05 -7.85
C THR A 143 -7.56 4.05 -8.15
N SER A 144 -6.31 4.51 -8.34
CA SER A 144 -5.17 3.65 -8.70
C SER A 144 -5.01 2.42 -7.80
N PRO A 145 -5.13 2.52 -6.46
CA PRO A 145 -5.02 1.35 -5.57
C PRO A 145 -6.04 0.24 -5.84
N THR A 146 -7.30 0.61 -6.06
CA THR A 146 -8.39 -0.36 -6.31
C THR A 146 -8.21 -1.00 -7.68
N ILE A 147 -7.88 -0.19 -8.70
CA ILE A 147 -7.66 -0.67 -10.07
C ILE A 147 -6.46 -1.63 -10.11
N SER A 148 -5.34 -1.28 -9.47
CA SER A 148 -4.14 -2.11 -9.49
C SER A 148 -4.34 -3.46 -8.80
N ASN A 149 -5.15 -3.49 -7.74
CA ASN A 149 -5.49 -4.74 -7.07
C ASN A 149 -6.42 -5.62 -7.91
N ALA A 150 -7.44 -5.03 -8.53
CA ALA A 150 -8.36 -5.75 -9.41
C ALA A 150 -7.69 -6.24 -10.70
N PHE A 151 -6.75 -5.46 -11.24
CA PHE A 151 -5.95 -5.85 -12.40
C PHE A 151 -5.18 -7.16 -12.17
N LEU A 152 -4.65 -7.35 -10.96
CA LEU A 152 -3.92 -8.55 -10.57
C LEU A 152 -4.82 -9.70 -10.05
N TYR A 153 -6.14 -9.62 -10.17
CA TYR A 153 -7.03 -10.68 -9.66
C TYR A 153 -6.74 -12.06 -10.26
N GLU A 154 -6.63 -12.17 -11.59
CA GLU A 154 -6.35 -13.46 -12.26
C GLU A 154 -4.92 -13.93 -12.06
N PHE A 155 -4.00 -12.98 -11.94
CA PHE A 155 -2.62 -13.25 -11.55
C PHE A 155 -2.59 -13.89 -10.16
N ASP A 156 -3.30 -13.31 -9.19
CA ASP A 156 -3.38 -13.82 -7.83
C ASP A 156 -4.04 -15.20 -7.76
N ASN A 157 -5.11 -15.44 -8.54
CA ASN A 157 -5.74 -16.76 -8.64
C ASN A 157 -4.71 -17.83 -9.07
N SER A 158 -3.96 -17.52 -10.14
CA SER A 158 -2.97 -18.44 -10.71
C SER A 158 -1.82 -18.69 -9.74
N LEU A 159 -1.26 -17.63 -9.14
CA LEU A 159 -0.13 -17.75 -8.22
C LEU A 159 -0.51 -18.40 -6.90
N SER A 160 -1.71 -18.13 -6.39
CA SER A 160 -2.23 -18.80 -5.21
C SER A 160 -2.39 -20.30 -5.47
N LYS A 161 -2.93 -20.69 -6.63
CA LYS A 161 -3.07 -22.09 -7.01
C LYS A 161 -1.72 -22.81 -7.07
N ILE A 162 -0.78 -22.27 -7.85
CA ILE A 162 0.55 -22.89 -8.04
C ILE A 162 1.32 -22.97 -6.71
N SER A 163 1.19 -21.94 -5.86
CA SER A 163 1.81 -21.93 -4.53
C SER A 163 1.22 -23.01 -3.63
N ASN A 164 -0.11 -23.12 -3.59
CA ASN A 164 -0.80 -24.13 -2.79
C ASN A 164 -0.45 -25.56 -3.24
N GLU A 165 -0.42 -25.81 -4.56
CA GLU A 165 0.00 -27.10 -5.13
C GLU A 165 1.44 -27.48 -4.78
N ALA A 166 2.31 -26.48 -4.59
CA ALA A 166 3.69 -26.66 -4.14
C ALA A 166 3.86 -26.68 -2.61
N GLY A 167 2.76 -26.60 -1.83
CA GLY A 167 2.80 -26.54 -0.36
C GLY A 167 3.36 -25.23 0.20
N LEU A 168 3.23 -24.13 -0.54
CA LEU A 168 3.73 -22.80 -0.22
C LEU A 168 2.59 -21.83 0.08
N GLU A 169 2.89 -20.80 0.88
CA GLU A 169 1.99 -19.68 1.13
C GLU A 169 2.27 -18.55 0.15
N TYR A 170 1.21 -17.89 -0.32
CA TYR A 170 1.27 -16.71 -1.18
C TYR A 170 0.46 -15.55 -0.60
N SER A 171 1.05 -14.35 -0.61
CA SER A 171 0.31 -13.10 -0.40
C SER A 171 0.91 -11.95 -1.20
N ARG A 172 0.12 -10.90 -1.41
CA ARG A 172 0.53 -9.70 -2.13
C ARG A 172 0.10 -8.44 -1.41
N TYR A 173 1.03 -7.51 -1.25
CA TYR A 173 0.82 -6.16 -0.75
C TYR A 173 1.20 -5.15 -1.84
N ALA A 174 0.22 -4.75 -2.65
CA ALA A 174 0.40 -3.89 -3.82
C ALA A 174 1.36 -4.54 -4.82
N ASP A 175 2.56 -3.99 -4.99
CA ASP A 175 3.66 -4.48 -5.82
C ASP A 175 4.59 -5.48 -5.12
N ASP A 176 4.52 -5.60 -3.78
CA ASP A 176 5.31 -6.53 -2.98
C ASP A 176 4.60 -7.89 -2.90
N ILE A 177 5.16 -8.90 -3.54
CA ILE A 177 4.69 -10.29 -3.50
C ILE A 177 5.56 -11.06 -2.50
N THR A 178 4.91 -11.87 -1.65
CA THR A 178 5.59 -12.75 -0.70
C THR A 178 5.18 -14.20 -0.90
N ILE A 179 6.19 -15.07 -0.96
CA ILE A 179 6.02 -16.53 -1.05
C ILE A 179 6.82 -17.16 0.09
N SER A 180 6.30 -18.16 0.78
CA SER A 180 7.05 -18.82 1.86
C SER A 180 6.71 -20.29 2.05
N GLY A 181 7.66 -21.06 2.57
CA GLY A 181 7.45 -22.47 2.87
C GLY A 181 8.73 -23.14 3.39
N SER A 182 8.78 -24.47 3.31
CA SER A 182 9.93 -25.29 3.72
C SER A 182 10.87 -25.66 2.56
N SER A 183 10.42 -25.55 1.31
CA SER A 183 11.23 -25.91 0.15
C SER A 183 11.70 -24.69 -0.63
N ARG A 184 13.02 -24.45 -0.63
CA ARG A 184 13.65 -23.39 -1.43
C ARG A 184 13.46 -23.61 -2.93
N SER A 185 13.65 -24.84 -3.41
CA SER A 185 13.52 -25.16 -4.84
C SER A 185 12.07 -24.99 -5.33
N ALA A 186 11.08 -25.31 -4.49
CA ALA A 186 9.68 -25.03 -4.78
C ALA A 186 9.43 -23.52 -4.90
N ILE A 187 9.95 -22.72 -3.97
CA ILE A 187 9.86 -21.26 -4.03
C ILE A 187 10.48 -20.71 -5.32
N GLU A 188 11.68 -21.17 -5.70
CA GLU A 188 12.35 -20.76 -6.94
C GLU A 188 11.52 -21.12 -8.19
N SER A 189 10.87 -22.29 -8.19
CA SER A 189 9.96 -22.71 -9.25
C SER A 189 8.73 -21.80 -9.36
N VAL A 190 8.12 -21.42 -8.23
CA VAL A 190 6.99 -20.48 -8.22
C VAL A 190 7.42 -19.07 -8.60
N ILE A 191 8.62 -18.62 -8.23
CA ILE A 191 9.18 -17.33 -8.68
C ILE A 191 9.32 -17.32 -10.22
N PHE A 192 9.78 -18.42 -10.81
CA PHE A 192 9.83 -18.54 -12.27
C PHE A 192 8.45 -18.45 -12.91
N GLY A 193 7.45 -19.14 -12.35
CA GLY A 193 6.05 -19.00 -12.76
C GLY A 193 5.53 -17.56 -12.63
N CYS A 194 5.81 -16.91 -11.49
CA CYS A 194 5.48 -15.52 -11.20
C CYS A 194 6.00 -14.58 -12.30
N ARG A 195 7.27 -14.73 -12.68
CA ARG A 195 7.89 -13.95 -13.76
C ARG A 195 7.13 -14.07 -15.07
N ASN A 196 6.79 -15.29 -15.48
CA ASN A 196 6.08 -15.54 -16.74
C ASN A 196 4.67 -14.95 -16.72
N HIS A 197 3.95 -15.11 -15.60
CA HIS A 197 2.62 -14.53 -15.42
C HIS A 197 2.64 -12.99 -15.36
N LEU A 198 3.66 -12.37 -14.75
CA LEU A 198 3.81 -10.91 -14.79
C LEU A 198 4.06 -10.44 -16.22
N TRP A 199 4.97 -11.11 -16.94
CA TRP A 199 5.31 -10.76 -18.32
C TRP A 199 4.10 -10.80 -19.26
N SER A 200 3.25 -11.84 -19.15
CA SER A 200 2.04 -11.95 -19.96
C SER A 200 1.00 -10.85 -19.68
N ASN A 201 1.07 -10.20 -18.51
CA ASN A 201 0.24 -9.06 -18.14
C ASN A 201 0.92 -7.71 -18.40
N GLY A 202 2.05 -7.69 -19.12
CA GLY A 202 2.80 -6.45 -19.40
C GLY A 202 3.52 -5.86 -18.18
N LEU A 203 3.75 -6.68 -17.14
CA LEU A 203 4.49 -6.31 -15.94
C LEU A 203 5.87 -6.96 -15.94
N LYS A 204 6.79 -6.40 -15.14
CA LYS A 204 8.15 -6.93 -14.99
C LYS A 204 8.49 -7.13 -13.52
N LEU A 205 9.13 -8.26 -13.25
CA LEU A 205 9.69 -8.57 -11.95
C LEU A 205 11.00 -7.80 -11.75
N ASN A 206 11.20 -7.22 -10.57
CA ASN A 206 12.42 -6.53 -10.20
C ASN A 206 13.45 -7.53 -9.68
N GLU A 207 14.34 -7.98 -10.58
CA GLU A 207 15.33 -9.00 -10.25
C GLU A 207 16.25 -8.56 -9.10
N ASN A 208 16.66 -7.28 -9.12
CA ASN A 208 17.58 -6.71 -8.12
C ASN A 208 16.98 -6.65 -6.70
N LYS A 209 15.65 -6.61 -6.59
CA LYS A 209 14.95 -6.58 -5.30
C LYS A 209 14.39 -7.94 -4.89
N THR A 210 14.45 -8.92 -5.77
CA THR A 210 13.95 -10.26 -5.50
C THR A 210 14.94 -11.00 -4.62
N ARG A 211 14.47 -11.54 -3.50
CA ARG A 211 15.33 -12.20 -2.50
C ARG A 211 14.62 -13.35 -1.82
N ILE A 212 15.37 -14.36 -1.41
CA ILE A 212 14.91 -15.49 -0.58
C ILE A 212 15.72 -15.50 0.72
N ALA A 213 15.04 -15.31 1.85
CA ALA A 213 15.64 -15.31 3.19
C ALA A 213 15.34 -16.63 3.92
N THR A 214 16.35 -17.21 4.55
CA THR A 214 16.22 -18.41 5.40
C THR A 214 15.84 -18.02 6.83
N SER A 215 15.32 -18.96 7.62
CA SER A 215 14.98 -18.77 9.04
C SER A 215 16.16 -18.34 9.91
N HIS A 216 17.39 -18.64 9.48
CA HIS A 216 18.65 -18.23 10.13
C HIS A 216 19.07 -16.79 9.80
N SER A 217 18.41 -16.17 8.81
CA SER A 217 18.62 -14.78 8.40
C SER A 217 17.40 -13.92 8.74
N SER A 218 17.50 -12.59 8.72
CA SER A 218 16.33 -11.74 8.97
C SER A 218 15.31 -11.86 7.84
N GLN A 219 14.23 -12.61 8.07
CA GLN A 219 13.10 -12.68 7.16
C GLN A 219 12.22 -11.46 7.35
N ARG A 220 11.77 -10.87 6.23
CA ARG A 220 10.92 -9.67 6.26
C ARG A 220 9.72 -9.80 5.35
N VAL A 221 8.57 -9.30 5.79
CA VAL A 221 7.35 -9.18 4.98
C VAL A 221 6.77 -7.80 5.20
N THR A 222 6.61 -7.01 4.14
CA THR A 222 6.10 -5.62 4.22
C THR A 222 6.83 -4.75 5.26
N GLY A 223 8.13 -5.02 5.47
CA GLY A 223 8.98 -4.33 6.44
C GLY A 223 8.94 -4.84 7.88
N LEU A 224 8.14 -5.88 8.18
CA LEU A 224 8.08 -6.53 9.49
C LEU A 224 8.98 -7.77 9.52
N VAL A 225 9.57 -8.06 10.68
CA VAL A 225 10.32 -9.30 10.91
C VAL A 225 9.33 -10.42 11.23
N VAL A 226 9.52 -11.60 10.62
CA VAL A 226 8.56 -12.71 10.70
C VAL A 226 9.15 -14.05 11.16
N ASN A 227 10.45 -14.11 11.48
CA ASN A 227 11.16 -15.34 11.86
C ASN A 227 10.47 -16.14 12.98
N GLU A 228 10.02 -15.47 14.04
CA GLU A 228 9.40 -16.11 15.21
C GLU A 228 8.09 -15.43 15.60
N LYS A 229 8.12 -14.11 15.65
CA LYS A 229 7.01 -13.26 16.03
C LYS A 229 6.98 -12.07 15.08
N ILE A 230 5.79 -11.61 14.77
CA ILE A 230 5.59 -10.46 13.89
C ILE A 230 5.89 -9.20 14.68
N GLN A 231 6.91 -8.46 14.25
CA GLN A 231 7.33 -7.25 14.92
C GLN A 231 8.10 -6.31 13.99
N PRO A 232 8.17 -5.02 14.30
CA PRO A 232 9.06 -4.10 13.61
C PRO A 232 10.53 -4.50 13.78
N PRO A 233 11.42 -4.14 12.83
CA PRO A 233 12.85 -4.41 12.95
C PRO A 233 13.46 -3.84 14.24
N ARG A 234 14.45 -4.54 14.80
CA ARG A 234 15.13 -4.14 16.04
C ARG A 234 15.70 -2.71 15.96
N GLU A 235 16.23 -2.31 14.80
CA GLU A 235 16.74 -0.97 14.54
C GLU A 235 15.65 0.10 14.74
N PHE A 236 14.47 -0.11 14.17
CA PHE A 236 13.32 0.78 14.35
C PHE A 236 12.95 0.88 15.83
N GLN A 237 12.84 -0.26 16.53
CA GLN A 237 12.51 -0.27 17.96
C GLN A 237 13.57 0.46 18.81
N ARG A 238 14.87 0.30 18.50
CA ARG A 238 15.96 1.02 19.17
C ARG A 238 15.85 2.53 18.96
N ARG A 239 15.58 2.96 17.72
CA ARG A 239 15.38 4.38 17.39
C ARG A 239 14.23 4.98 18.19
N ILE A 240 13.07 4.33 18.22
CA ILE A 240 11.91 4.81 19.00
C ILE A 240 12.25 4.86 20.49
N ARG A 241 12.93 3.85 21.02
CA ARG A 241 13.39 3.87 22.42
C ARG A 241 14.27 5.07 22.74
N ALA A 242 15.21 5.41 21.86
CA ALA A 242 16.07 6.58 22.02
C ALA A 242 15.26 7.88 22.02
N ILE A 243 14.31 8.03 21.07
CA ILE A 243 13.42 9.20 21.01
C ILE A 243 12.66 9.36 22.34
N PHE A 244 12.00 8.32 22.83
CA PHE A 244 11.24 8.39 24.08
C PHE A 244 12.12 8.64 25.31
N HIS A 245 13.37 8.17 25.30
CA HIS A 245 14.32 8.44 26.38
C HIS A 245 14.72 9.92 26.43
N ILE A 246 15.03 10.51 25.26
CA ILE A 246 15.36 11.93 25.14
C ILE A 246 14.18 12.79 25.59
N VAL A 247 12.99 12.50 25.07
CA VAL A 247 11.76 13.22 25.44
C VAL A 247 11.47 13.15 26.93
N ASN A 248 11.69 11.99 27.56
CA ASN A 248 11.46 11.85 29.00
C ASN A 248 12.41 12.68 29.86
N LYS A 249 13.60 13.04 29.36
CA LYS A 249 14.57 13.89 30.09
C LYS A 249 14.16 15.36 30.10
N ASN A 250 13.55 15.84 29.02
CA ASN A 250 13.08 17.22 28.92
C ASN A 250 11.74 17.28 28.17
N PRO A 251 10.61 16.92 28.83
CA PRO A 251 9.32 16.82 28.15
C PRO A 251 8.83 18.15 27.56
N GLU A 252 9.05 19.27 28.25
CA GLU A 252 8.55 20.59 27.86
C GLU A 252 9.04 21.00 26.47
N SER A 253 10.27 20.64 26.11
CA SER A 253 10.87 20.93 24.81
C SER A 253 10.27 20.13 23.63
N TYR A 254 9.37 19.17 23.90
CA TYR A 254 8.83 18.27 22.87
C TYR A 254 7.30 18.18 22.85
N ILE A 255 6.60 19.16 23.44
CA ILE A 255 5.14 19.21 23.47
C ILE A 255 4.53 19.10 22.07
N GLU A 256 5.09 19.80 21.08
CA GLU A 256 4.60 19.80 19.69
C GLU A 256 4.69 18.42 19.01
N ARG A 257 5.57 17.54 19.50
CA ARG A 257 5.77 16.18 18.96
C ARG A 257 4.80 15.15 19.51
N ILE A 258 3.85 15.54 20.35
CA ILE A 258 2.95 14.61 21.03
C ILE A 258 2.17 13.72 20.04
N SER A 259 1.74 14.27 18.91
CA SER A 259 1.02 13.53 17.86
C SER A 259 1.92 12.49 17.19
N GLU A 260 3.18 12.84 16.89
CA GLU A 260 4.18 11.92 16.35
C GLU A 260 4.46 10.75 17.31
N LEU A 261 4.69 11.06 18.59
CA LEU A 261 4.98 10.07 19.62
C LEU A 261 3.78 9.13 19.87
N ARG A 262 2.56 9.67 19.86
CA ARG A 262 1.33 8.85 19.89
C ARG A 262 1.25 7.93 18.68
N GLY A 263 1.63 8.40 17.50
CA GLY A 263 1.73 7.58 16.30
C GLY A 263 2.67 6.38 16.48
N TYR A 264 3.91 6.61 16.93
CA TYR A 264 4.85 5.52 17.22
C TYR A 264 4.34 4.57 18.30
N TYR A 265 3.77 5.10 19.38
CA TYR A 265 3.22 4.29 20.46
C TYR A 265 2.08 3.38 19.97
N ASN A 266 1.10 3.94 19.27
CA ASN A 266 -0.03 3.18 18.73
C ASN A 266 0.41 2.15 17.69
N TYR A 267 1.37 2.51 16.83
CA TYR A 267 1.96 1.57 15.89
C TYR A 267 2.60 0.38 16.62
N LEU A 268 3.47 0.63 17.61
CA LEU A 268 4.09 -0.45 18.38
C LEU A 268 3.07 -1.26 19.22
N LEU A 269 2.00 -0.62 19.68
CA LEU A 269 0.92 -1.27 20.43
C LEU A 269 0.14 -2.29 19.58
N SER A 270 0.10 -2.12 18.25
CA SER A 270 -0.57 -3.05 17.34
C SER A 270 0.12 -4.43 17.23
N PHE A 271 1.31 -4.62 17.80
CA PHE A 271 2.05 -5.87 17.74
C PHE A 271 1.95 -6.65 19.05
N ASP A 272 1.36 -7.85 18.99
CA ASP A 272 1.22 -8.75 20.15
C ASP A 272 2.55 -9.09 20.82
N ALA A 273 3.61 -9.19 20.03
CA ALA A 273 4.95 -9.48 20.54
C ALA A 273 5.50 -8.39 21.48
N ILE A 274 5.00 -7.15 21.38
CA ILE A 274 5.56 -5.97 22.07
C ILE A 274 4.55 -5.32 23.02
N LYS A 275 3.23 -5.53 22.82
CA LYS A 275 2.15 -4.80 23.51
C LYS A 275 2.26 -4.76 25.04
N ASN A 276 2.83 -5.81 25.64
CA ASN A 276 2.99 -5.95 27.11
C ASN A 276 4.40 -5.60 27.62
N SER A 277 5.26 -5.01 26.79
CA SER A 277 6.64 -4.70 27.19
C SER A 277 6.73 -3.53 28.18
N ARG A 278 7.71 -3.59 29.10
CA ARG A 278 8.05 -2.47 30.01
C ARG A 278 8.32 -1.16 29.24
N HIS A 279 8.85 -1.26 28.02
CA HIS A 279 9.09 -0.10 27.17
C HIS A 279 7.79 0.62 26.78
N LEU A 280 6.74 -0.09 26.37
CA LEU A 280 5.46 0.53 26.02
C LEU A 280 4.77 1.18 27.22
N GLN A 281 4.86 0.55 28.40
CA GLN A 281 4.37 1.17 29.64
C GLN A 281 5.07 2.51 29.90
N ARG A 282 6.40 2.54 29.75
CA ARG A 282 7.18 3.77 29.87
C ARG A 282 6.80 4.80 28.80
N TYR A 283 6.58 4.40 27.55
CA TYR A 283 6.18 5.33 26.48
C TYR A 283 4.83 5.99 26.79
N ARG A 284 3.86 5.22 27.31
CA ARG A 284 2.58 5.74 27.78
C ARG A 284 2.76 6.79 28.88
N MET A 285 3.63 6.54 29.86
CA MET A 285 3.94 7.51 30.92
C MET A 285 4.54 8.80 30.36
N VAL A 286 5.48 8.71 29.42
CA VAL A 286 6.09 9.88 28.76
C VAL A 286 5.04 10.71 28.02
N ILE A 287 4.13 10.06 27.27
CA ILE A 287 3.03 10.74 26.58
C ILE A 287 2.12 11.45 27.59
N ASN A 288 1.81 10.81 28.73
CA ASN A 288 0.99 11.43 29.77
C ASN A 288 1.67 12.66 30.39
N LYS A 289 2.99 12.61 30.64
CA LYS A 289 3.76 13.77 31.12
C LYS A 289 3.73 14.93 30.11
N LEU A 290 3.89 14.62 28.82
CA LEU A 290 3.78 15.63 27.75
C LEU A 290 2.39 16.29 27.72
N LYS A 291 1.32 15.50 27.87
CA LYS A 291 -0.05 16.05 27.94
C LYS A 291 -0.22 16.99 29.14
N ALA A 292 0.35 16.65 30.29
CA ALA A 292 0.29 17.50 31.47
C ALA A 292 1.06 18.82 31.26
N ALA A 293 2.29 18.75 30.73
CA ALA A 293 3.09 19.93 30.41
C ALA A 293 2.38 20.86 29.39
N ALA A 294 1.76 20.29 28.36
CA ALA A 294 1.00 21.04 27.36
C ALA A 294 -0.19 21.81 27.98
N ARG A 295 -0.89 21.21 28.94
CA ARG A 295 -2.00 21.86 29.66
C ARG A 295 -1.48 23.04 30.48
N ASN A 296 -0.39 22.86 31.22
CA ASN A 296 0.19 23.90 32.05
C ASN A 296 0.68 25.11 31.22
N ASN A 297 1.29 24.88 30.05
CA ASN A 297 1.69 25.95 29.13
C ASN A 297 0.51 26.72 28.51
N SER A 298 -0.65 26.08 28.38
CA SER A 298 -1.86 26.73 27.86
C SER A 298 -2.51 27.63 28.92
N SER A 299 -2.36 27.27 30.20
CA SER A 299 -2.86 28.04 31.34
C SER A 299 -1.98 29.26 31.71
N SER A 300 -0.74 29.33 31.24
CA SER A 300 0.19 30.45 31.48
C SER A 300 0.15 31.55 30.40
N LEU A 301 -0.74 31.42 29.41
CA LEU A 301 -0.95 32.37 28.30
C LEU A 301 -2.31 33.11 28.40
N ILE A 302 -2.97 33.02 29.56
CA ILE A 302 -4.18 33.76 29.96
C ILE A 302 -3.83 34.55 31.21
#